data_AF-A0A812M3R5-F1
#
_entry.id   AF-A0A812M3R5-F1
#
_cell.length_a   1.000
_cell.length_b   1.000
_cell.length_c   1.000
_cell.angle_alpha   90.00
_cell.angle_beta   90.00
_cell.angle_gamma   90.00
#
_symmetry.space_group_name_H-M   'P 1'
#
loop_
_entity.id
_entity.type
_entity.pdbx_description
1 polymer ?
#
loop_
_entity_poly.entity_id
_entity_poly.type
_entity_poly.pdbx_seq_one_letter_code
_entity_poly.pdbx_strand_id
1 'polypeptide(L)'
;MEASASSGVKRKRGGQQQRIARAAAEDVAKETDSKLSDYLVDQMSWGYMSPQQVQRIADLAHCDVQAALSSERVPNNLESLANAGTRGQHANKCYGDVMKAATRSSELHVSAPMLVSIPFRHPVGNRMQAMLLPHQLFSDIYHHHRATWEQCILGPPGDLQQFWSVTSSHPAVTPAMKARKDLADRCVPLCLHGDGVPLTGRGKAWQQLMTDFSWYSLIGRGNTSEVLYLIWGMFDKLHSGEENGQTVITKESSPCTLCQCTKYGGSSWMDFGPGAAWQASCWAPVPWKSWPGRSPCILFQLSNLSACNVAMDWMHIKYLGADQYNYASVFFLLTHHILPGTPAQNMEVIWREIQHIYKRDDIPSRFRYLNTVRMFLRKNNMVKLRGKAAEIRHLHGPLLEIWQRHMVQAVAIHRKIRVMLKLNTTLEGILTNSKGDFALCAEDAAQFQDATMGWLLLQKELQDHFSDSDVPLFNVTEKSHFIEHAALLARYINPRMVWCFAGEDQQRRTQQLAETCMKGLGPAKASLKMMSRYRLALGRLFSKHGHV
;
A
#
# COMPACT_ATOMS: atom_id res chain seq x y z
N MET A 1 76.71 -31.79 -47.50
CA MET A 1 77.01 -30.66 -48.39
C MET A 1 76.26 -30.89 -49.67
N GLU A 2 75.19 -30.15 -49.92
CA GLU A 2 74.64 -29.89 -51.26
C GLU A 2 73.50 -28.87 -51.10
N ALA A 3 73.71 -27.68 -51.67
CA ALA A 3 72.74 -26.59 -51.68
C ALA A 3 71.87 -26.73 -52.92
N SER A 4 70.54 -26.80 -52.76
CA SER A 4 69.60 -26.67 -53.87
C SER A 4 68.89 -25.31 -53.79
N ALA A 5 68.96 -24.59 -54.89
CA ALA A 5 68.29 -23.31 -55.10
C ALA A 5 66.79 -23.56 -55.39
N SER A 6 65.90 -22.84 -54.70
CA SER A 6 64.52 -22.67 -55.16
C SER A 6 64.21 -21.18 -55.33
N SER A 7 63.63 -20.88 -56.47
CA SER A 7 63.38 -19.56 -57.04
C SER A 7 62.15 -18.90 -56.41
N GLY A 8 62.36 -17.72 -55.83
CA GLY A 8 61.28 -16.91 -55.25
C GLY A 8 60.42 -16.25 -56.33
N VAL A 9 59.21 -16.76 -56.53
CA VAL A 9 58.18 -16.10 -57.35
C VAL A 9 57.69 -14.84 -56.61
N LYS A 10 58.05 -13.65 -57.10
CA LYS A 10 57.53 -12.37 -56.61
C LYS A 10 56.02 -12.28 -56.91
N ARG A 11 55.17 -12.43 -55.87
CA ARG A 11 53.73 -12.12 -55.93
C ARG A 11 53.55 -10.66 -56.36
N LYS A 12 52.93 -10.43 -57.52
CA LYS A 12 52.51 -9.10 -57.99
C LYS A 12 51.58 -8.47 -56.94
N ARG A 13 51.97 -7.30 -56.41
CA ARG A 13 51.12 -6.47 -55.54
C ARG A 13 49.85 -6.11 -56.32
N GLY A 14 48.69 -6.43 -55.74
CA GLY A 14 47.39 -6.14 -56.34
C GLY A 14 47.24 -4.67 -56.74
N GLY A 15 46.61 -4.45 -57.90
CA GLY A 15 46.35 -3.12 -58.47
C GLY A 15 45.55 -2.24 -57.51
N GLN A 16 45.62 -0.93 -57.69
CA GLN A 16 44.96 0.07 -56.82
C GLN A 16 43.46 -0.22 -56.63
N GLN A 17 42.76 -0.75 -57.64
CA GLN A 17 41.37 -1.20 -57.53
C GLN A 17 41.17 -2.41 -56.61
N GLN A 18 42.11 -3.37 -56.56
CA GLN A 18 42.06 -4.47 -55.58
C GLN A 18 42.32 -3.99 -54.16
N ARG A 19 43.09 -2.91 -53.99
CA ARG A 19 43.30 -2.27 -52.68
C ARG A 19 42.09 -1.46 -52.24
N ILE A 20 41.44 -0.74 -53.16
CA ILE A 20 40.17 -0.03 -52.89
C ILE A 20 39.04 -1.02 -52.60
N ALA A 21 38.93 -2.12 -53.37
CA ALA A 21 37.94 -3.16 -53.12
C ALA A 21 38.19 -3.92 -51.80
N ARG A 22 39.46 -4.11 -51.42
CA ARG A 22 39.81 -4.70 -50.12
C ARG A 22 39.56 -3.74 -48.96
N ALA A 23 39.83 -2.45 -49.11
CA ALA A 23 39.48 -1.42 -48.12
C ALA A 23 37.96 -1.28 -47.99
N ALA A 24 37.21 -1.30 -49.09
CA ALA A 24 35.74 -1.30 -49.08
C ALA A 24 35.14 -2.59 -48.49
N ALA A 25 35.82 -3.74 -48.65
CA ALA A 25 35.43 -5.00 -48.02
C ALA A 25 35.85 -5.09 -46.55
N GLU A 26 36.91 -4.38 -46.14
CA GLU A 26 37.33 -4.21 -44.74
C GLU A 26 36.46 -3.16 -44.00
N ASP A 27 35.84 -2.21 -44.72
CA ASP A 27 34.86 -1.23 -44.22
C ASP A 27 33.43 -1.80 -44.05
N VAL A 28 33.16 -3.03 -44.50
CA VAL A 28 31.96 -3.76 -44.07
C VAL A 28 32.21 -4.23 -42.65
N ALA A 29 32.00 -3.33 -41.68
CA ALA A 29 32.05 -3.65 -40.27
C ALA A 29 31.20 -4.89 -40.03
N LYS A 30 31.82 -6.00 -39.63
CA LYS A 30 31.10 -7.20 -39.22
C LYS A 30 30.13 -6.78 -38.12
N GLU A 31 28.83 -7.02 -38.32
CA GLU A 31 27.86 -6.89 -37.24
C GLU A 31 28.37 -7.71 -36.05
N THR A 32 28.74 -7.02 -34.98
CA THR A 32 29.14 -7.65 -33.74
C THR A 32 27.91 -7.76 -32.87
N ASP A 33 27.58 -8.98 -32.45
CA ASP A 33 26.48 -9.21 -31.53
C ASP A 33 26.67 -8.43 -30.22
N SER A 34 25.58 -7.82 -29.73
CA SER A 34 25.60 -7.01 -28.51
C SER A 34 25.67 -7.91 -27.27
N LYS A 35 26.81 -7.86 -26.56
CA LYS A 35 26.98 -8.56 -25.27
C LYS A 35 25.91 -8.20 -24.24
N LEU A 36 25.38 -6.97 -24.28
CA LEU A 36 24.28 -6.56 -23.42
C LEU A 36 22.98 -7.26 -23.81
N SER A 37 22.72 -7.43 -25.12
CA SER A 37 21.55 -8.15 -25.61
C SER A 37 21.53 -9.60 -25.09
N ASP A 38 22.64 -10.32 -25.25
CA ASP A 38 22.75 -11.71 -24.77
C ASP A 38 22.51 -11.82 -23.27
N TYR A 39 23.12 -10.92 -22.48
CA TYR A 39 22.91 -10.87 -21.04
C TYR A 39 21.45 -10.58 -20.67
N LEU A 40 20.80 -9.61 -21.32
CA LEU A 40 19.41 -9.26 -21.03
C LEU A 40 18.45 -10.42 -21.36
N VAL A 41 18.67 -11.11 -22.48
CA VAL A 41 17.89 -12.28 -22.87
C VAL A 41 18.10 -13.43 -21.87
N ASP A 42 19.33 -13.69 -21.44
CA ASP A 42 19.64 -14.68 -20.41
C ASP A 42 18.93 -14.34 -19.08
N GLN A 43 19.07 -13.11 -18.58
CA GLN A 43 18.45 -12.70 -17.32
C GLN A 43 16.92 -12.77 -17.36
N MET A 44 16.30 -12.46 -18.50
CA MET A 44 14.86 -12.63 -18.69
C MET A 44 14.47 -14.11 -18.73
N SER A 45 15.26 -14.95 -19.41
CA SER A 45 15.01 -16.39 -19.52
C SER A 45 15.05 -17.09 -18.16
N TRP A 46 15.95 -16.66 -17.26
CA TRP A 46 15.99 -17.11 -15.86
C TRP A 46 14.95 -16.46 -14.95
N GLY A 47 14.17 -15.49 -15.46
CA GLY A 47 13.15 -14.77 -14.70
C GLY A 47 13.69 -13.72 -13.74
N TYR A 48 14.96 -13.32 -13.85
CA TYR A 48 15.55 -12.24 -13.06
C TYR A 48 15.13 -10.84 -13.56
N MET A 49 14.75 -10.73 -14.83
CA MET A 49 14.20 -9.51 -15.42
C MET A 49 12.88 -9.78 -16.16
N SER A 50 11.96 -8.82 -16.11
CA SER A 50 10.77 -8.82 -16.96
C SER A 50 11.11 -8.38 -18.40
N PRO A 51 10.32 -8.78 -19.41
CA PRO A 51 10.49 -8.30 -20.78
C PRO A 51 10.47 -6.76 -20.89
N GLN A 52 9.66 -6.08 -20.05
CA GLN A 52 9.60 -4.63 -19.98
C GLN A 52 10.90 -4.01 -19.45
N GLN A 53 11.56 -4.65 -18.48
CA GLN A 53 12.87 -4.22 -18.00
C GLN A 53 13.94 -4.42 -19.08
N VAL A 54 13.91 -5.55 -19.81
CA VAL A 54 14.82 -5.79 -20.94
C VAL A 54 14.67 -4.72 -22.00
N GLN A 55 13.44 -4.49 -22.47
CA GLN A 55 13.16 -3.46 -23.48
C GLN A 55 13.64 -2.09 -23.00
N ARG A 56 13.36 -1.72 -21.74
CA ARG A 56 13.73 -0.41 -21.21
C ARG A 56 15.25 -0.23 -21.11
N ILE A 57 15.98 -1.24 -20.67
CA ILE A 57 17.44 -1.17 -20.59
C ILE A 57 18.06 -1.11 -21.99
N ALA A 58 17.55 -1.91 -22.94
CA ALA A 58 18.01 -1.91 -24.32
C ALA A 58 17.77 -0.56 -25.02
N ASP A 59 16.59 0.04 -24.82
CA ASP A 59 16.24 1.37 -25.30
C ASP A 59 17.18 2.45 -24.76
N LEU A 60 17.41 2.47 -23.44
CA LEU A 60 18.35 3.41 -22.81
C LEU A 60 19.78 3.22 -23.32
N ALA A 61 20.24 1.97 -23.47
CA ALA A 61 21.56 1.68 -24.02
C ALA A 61 21.67 2.13 -25.48
N HIS A 62 20.61 1.96 -26.29
CA HIS A 62 20.57 2.45 -27.66
C HIS A 62 20.66 3.98 -27.69
N CYS A 63 19.87 4.68 -26.87
CA CYS A 63 19.95 6.14 -26.75
C CYS A 63 21.35 6.62 -26.35
N ASP A 64 21.99 5.97 -25.37
CA ASP A 64 23.35 6.31 -24.94
C ASP A 64 24.38 6.09 -26.06
N VAL A 65 24.22 5.04 -26.87
CA VAL A 65 25.07 4.82 -28.06
C VAL A 65 24.85 5.92 -29.09
N GLN A 66 23.60 6.29 -29.39
CA GLN A 66 23.32 7.39 -30.32
C GLN A 66 23.90 8.71 -29.82
N ALA A 67 23.74 9.00 -28.53
CA ALA A 67 24.33 10.18 -27.90
C ALA A 67 25.86 10.15 -28.01
N ALA A 68 26.51 9.02 -27.71
CA ALA A 68 27.96 8.88 -27.79
C ALA A 68 28.50 9.00 -29.22
N LEU A 69 27.77 8.50 -30.22
CA LEU A 69 28.08 8.69 -31.64
C LEU A 69 27.99 10.17 -32.03
N SER A 70 27.00 10.90 -31.50
CA SER A 70 26.83 12.32 -31.79
C SER A 70 27.85 13.24 -31.09
N SER A 71 28.30 12.88 -29.88
CA SER A 71 29.20 13.70 -29.07
C SER A 71 30.64 13.20 -29.03
N GLU A 72 30.95 12.11 -29.75
CA GLU A 72 32.24 11.38 -29.72
C GLU A 72 32.73 11.03 -28.31
N ARG A 73 31.81 10.90 -27.35
CA ARG A 73 32.12 10.69 -25.92
C ARG A 73 31.06 9.84 -25.24
N VAL A 74 31.49 8.85 -24.47
CA VAL A 74 30.58 8.08 -23.60
C VAL A 74 30.09 8.97 -22.46
N PRO A 75 28.80 8.91 -22.07
CA PRO A 75 28.32 9.62 -20.90
C PRO A 75 29.14 9.29 -19.64
N ASN A 76 29.80 10.31 -19.07
CA ASN A 76 30.72 10.17 -17.91
C ASN A 76 30.08 9.45 -16.69
N ASN A 77 28.76 9.54 -16.58
CA ASN A 77 27.97 8.98 -15.49
C ASN A 77 27.95 7.44 -15.56
N LEU A 78 27.94 6.88 -16.77
CA LEU A 78 27.85 5.44 -17.01
C LEU A 78 29.18 4.73 -16.71
N GLU A 79 30.31 5.37 -17.06
CA GLU A 79 31.65 4.84 -16.76
C GLU A 79 31.85 4.62 -15.25
N SER A 80 31.36 5.56 -14.42
CA SER A 80 31.46 5.45 -12.97
C SER A 80 30.67 4.25 -12.42
N LEU A 81 29.53 3.91 -13.03
CA LEU A 81 28.74 2.74 -12.65
C LEU A 81 29.38 1.45 -13.17
N ALA A 82 29.90 1.44 -14.40
CA ALA A 82 30.59 0.29 -14.98
C ALA A 82 31.86 -0.09 -14.20
N ASN A 83 32.57 0.89 -13.64
CA ASN A 83 33.77 0.65 -12.85
C ASN A 83 33.50 0.26 -11.38
N ALA A 84 32.25 0.22 -10.94
CA ALA A 84 31.89 -0.16 -9.57
C ALA A 84 32.42 -1.56 -9.19
N GLY A 85 33.00 -1.67 -7.99
CA GLY A 85 33.65 -2.89 -7.52
C GLY A 85 34.78 -3.36 -8.42
N THR A 86 35.48 -2.45 -9.10
CA THR A 86 36.52 -2.80 -10.10
C THR A 86 35.92 -3.68 -11.21
N ARG A 87 34.89 -3.15 -11.88
CA ARG A 87 34.11 -3.86 -12.90
C ARG A 87 33.52 -5.18 -12.38
N GLY A 88 33.02 -5.17 -11.14
CA GLY A 88 32.40 -6.31 -10.49
C GLY A 88 33.36 -7.33 -9.85
N GLN A 89 34.68 -7.20 -10.00
CA GLN A 89 35.66 -8.11 -9.37
C GLN A 89 35.53 -8.15 -7.83
N HIS A 90 35.12 -7.04 -7.24
CA HIS A 90 34.89 -6.88 -5.80
C HIS A 90 33.41 -6.58 -5.54
N ALA A 91 32.58 -7.62 -5.58
CA ALA A 91 31.12 -7.52 -5.39
C ALA A 91 30.70 -6.79 -4.11
N ASN A 92 31.48 -6.92 -3.02
CA ASN A 92 31.25 -6.23 -1.74
C ASN A 92 31.46 -4.71 -1.83
N LYS A 93 32.23 -4.22 -2.80
CA LYS A 93 32.46 -2.77 -3.03
C LYS A 93 31.45 -2.15 -4.00
N CYS A 94 30.81 -2.95 -4.86
CA CYS A 94 29.85 -2.45 -5.87
C CYS A 94 28.79 -1.54 -5.26
N TYR A 95 28.21 -1.90 -4.11
CA TYR A 95 27.19 -1.07 -3.47
C TYR A 95 27.72 0.34 -3.09
N GLY A 96 28.88 0.40 -2.43
CA GLY A 96 29.47 1.67 -2.01
C GLY A 96 29.83 2.55 -3.21
N ASP A 97 30.40 1.95 -4.26
CA ASP A 97 30.78 2.67 -5.48
C ASP A 97 29.57 3.19 -6.25
N VAL A 98 28.50 2.38 -6.38
CA VAL A 98 27.24 2.79 -7.01
C VAL A 98 26.58 3.91 -6.22
N MET A 99 26.50 3.80 -4.89
CA MET A 99 25.94 4.88 -4.05
C MET A 99 26.77 6.16 -4.21
N LYS A 100 28.10 6.08 -4.14
CA LYS A 100 29.00 7.22 -4.34
C LYS A 100 28.79 7.86 -5.71
N ALA A 101 28.71 7.07 -6.78
CA ALA A 101 28.45 7.58 -8.12
C ALA A 101 27.06 8.24 -8.22
N ALA A 102 26.04 7.62 -7.62
CA ALA A 102 24.67 8.11 -7.65
C ALA A 102 24.47 9.41 -6.84
N THR A 103 25.34 9.69 -5.86
CA THR A 103 25.31 10.91 -5.04
C THR A 103 26.37 11.94 -5.43
N ARG A 104 27.10 11.75 -6.54
CA ARG A 104 28.12 12.71 -7.00
C ARG A 104 27.53 14.02 -7.52
N SER A 105 26.30 14.01 -8.03
CA SER A 105 25.59 15.27 -8.32
C SER A 105 25.17 15.88 -6.98
N SER A 106 25.71 17.05 -6.66
CA SER A 106 25.61 17.77 -5.39
C SER A 106 24.19 18.19 -4.95
N GLU A 107 23.14 17.80 -5.68
CA GLU A 107 21.77 18.28 -5.48
C GLU A 107 20.86 17.27 -4.77
N LEU A 108 21.42 16.39 -3.93
CA LEU A 108 20.59 15.56 -3.05
C LEU A 108 20.10 16.38 -1.86
N HIS A 109 19.13 17.26 -2.10
CA HIS A 109 18.46 18.09 -1.10
C HIS A 109 17.43 17.29 -0.28
N VAL A 110 17.85 16.15 0.25
CA VAL A 110 17.11 15.37 1.24
C VAL A 110 18.07 15.10 2.39
N SER A 111 17.66 15.42 3.61
CA SER A 111 18.45 15.30 4.83
C SER A 111 18.93 13.87 5.05
N ALA A 112 20.10 13.74 5.66
CA ALA A 112 20.61 12.44 6.06
C ALA A 112 19.71 11.82 7.14
N PRO A 113 19.51 10.49 7.16
CA PRO A 113 18.71 9.85 8.20
C PRO A 113 19.34 10.09 9.58
N MET A 114 18.51 10.37 10.59
CA MET A 114 18.93 10.40 11.98
C MET A 114 19.32 8.99 12.43
N LEU A 115 20.47 8.87 13.08
CA LEU A 115 20.93 7.61 13.65
C LEU A 115 20.54 7.56 15.12
N VAL A 116 19.72 6.59 15.49
CA VAL A 116 19.22 6.39 16.86
C VAL A 116 19.61 5.00 17.34
N SER A 117 20.16 4.89 18.55
CA SER A 117 20.40 3.60 19.19
C SER A 117 19.10 3.08 19.79
N ILE A 118 18.60 1.95 19.28
CA ILE A 118 17.35 1.33 19.76
C ILE A 118 17.69 0.02 20.47
N PRO A 119 17.11 -0.23 21.66
CA PRO A 119 17.19 -1.53 22.31
C PRO A 119 16.36 -2.57 21.53
N PHE A 120 17.00 -3.69 21.18
CA PHE A 120 16.31 -4.87 20.66
C PHE A 120 16.44 -6.05 21.61
N ARG A 121 15.58 -7.04 21.41
CA ARG A 121 15.58 -8.30 22.17
C ARG A 121 16.97 -8.97 22.15
N HIS A 122 17.36 -9.57 23.28
CA HIS A 122 18.58 -10.39 23.37
C HIS A 122 18.54 -11.55 22.33
N PRO A 123 19.66 -11.91 21.68
CA PRO A 123 21.03 -11.40 21.85
C PRO A 123 21.36 -10.18 20.98
N VAL A 124 20.38 -9.58 20.31
CA VAL A 124 20.62 -8.44 19.42
C VAL A 124 21.02 -7.20 20.23
N GLY A 125 20.32 -6.89 21.33
CA GLY A 125 20.65 -5.76 22.19
C GLY A 125 20.59 -4.42 21.44
N ASN A 126 21.31 -3.41 21.94
CA ASN A 126 21.30 -2.07 21.35
C ASN A 126 21.91 -2.07 19.95
N ARG A 127 21.19 -1.49 18.98
CA ARG A 127 21.67 -1.33 17.60
C ARG A 127 21.30 0.05 17.06
N MET A 128 22.22 0.61 16.29
CA MET A 128 21.95 1.83 15.53
C MET A 128 20.91 1.55 14.44
N GLN A 129 19.86 2.36 14.41
CA GLN A 129 18.84 2.39 13.38
C GLN A 129 18.89 3.75 12.67
N ALA A 130 18.55 3.75 11.38
CA ALA A 130 18.37 4.98 10.63
C ALA A 130 16.87 5.30 10.53
N MET A 131 16.52 6.56 10.75
CA MET A 131 15.17 7.07 10.60
C MET A 131 15.19 8.33 9.74
N LEU A 132 14.26 8.46 8.81
CA LEU A 132 14.04 9.71 8.09
C LEU A 132 12.99 10.52 8.86
N LEU A 133 13.41 11.62 9.49
CA LEU A 133 12.53 12.38 10.37
C LEU A 133 11.49 13.16 9.54
N PRO A 134 10.18 13.03 9.83
CA PRO A 134 9.14 13.71 9.07
C PRO A 134 9.33 15.21 8.95
N HIS A 135 9.70 15.88 10.05
CA HIS A 135 9.87 17.34 10.07
C HIS A 135 11.08 17.82 9.26
N GLN A 136 12.17 17.04 9.20
CA GLN A 136 13.33 17.35 8.36
C GLN A 136 12.96 17.17 6.89
N LEU A 137 12.33 16.03 6.53
CA LEU A 137 11.89 15.79 5.16
C LEU A 137 10.87 16.83 4.69
N PHE A 138 9.92 17.21 5.54
CA PHE A 138 8.95 18.27 5.27
C PHE A 138 9.64 19.61 4.99
N SER A 139 10.63 19.97 5.81
CA SER A 139 11.47 21.16 5.61
C SER A 139 12.26 21.10 4.30
N ASP A 140 12.87 19.96 3.99
CA ASP A 140 13.63 19.77 2.75
C ASP A 140 12.74 19.95 1.53
N ILE A 141 11.54 19.36 1.54
CA ILE A 141 10.55 19.48 0.45
C ILE A 141 10.15 20.95 0.28
N TYR A 142 9.83 21.64 1.37
CA TYR A 142 9.42 23.05 1.34
C TYR A 142 10.51 23.97 0.77
N HIS A 143 11.76 23.82 1.23
CA HIS A 143 12.84 24.74 0.89
C HIS A 143 13.55 24.41 -0.44
N HIS A 144 13.53 23.15 -0.87
CA HIS A 144 14.35 22.69 -2.00
C HIS A 144 13.55 22.05 -3.15
N HIS A 145 12.29 21.66 -2.92
CA HIS A 145 11.50 20.92 -3.90
C HIS A 145 10.11 21.52 -4.10
N ARG A 146 10.05 22.75 -4.62
CA ARG A 146 8.80 23.54 -4.74
C ARG A 146 7.68 22.79 -5.49
N ALA A 147 7.98 22.15 -6.61
CA ALA A 147 7.00 21.36 -7.36
C ALA A 147 6.44 20.19 -6.53
N THR A 148 7.31 19.45 -5.82
CA THR A 148 6.89 18.41 -4.88
C THR A 148 6.05 18.98 -3.74
N TRP A 149 6.41 20.15 -3.19
CA TRP A 149 5.65 20.81 -2.14
C TRP A 149 4.22 21.13 -2.60
N GLU A 150 4.07 21.80 -3.74
CA GLU A 150 2.77 22.20 -4.27
C GLU A 150 1.92 21.00 -4.65
N GLN A 151 2.50 19.96 -5.25
CA GLN A 151 1.77 18.79 -5.69
C GLN A 151 1.45 17.83 -4.52
N CYS A 152 2.47 17.44 -3.75
CA CYS A 152 2.42 16.27 -2.86
C CYS A 152 2.18 16.62 -1.39
N ILE A 153 2.42 17.86 -0.98
CA ILE A 153 2.25 18.30 0.43
C ILE A 153 1.08 19.27 0.57
N LEU A 154 1.09 20.40 -0.14
CA LEU A 154 0.10 21.46 0.00
C LEU A 154 -1.17 21.20 -0.81
N GLY A 155 -1.04 20.49 -1.94
CA GLY A 155 -2.11 20.36 -2.91
C GLY A 155 -2.36 21.65 -3.69
N PRO A 156 -3.35 21.65 -4.61
CA PRO A 156 -3.72 22.84 -5.37
C PRO A 156 -4.10 24.05 -4.51
N PRO A 157 -3.94 25.27 -5.04
CA PRO A 157 -4.35 26.48 -4.36
C PRO A 157 -5.82 26.41 -3.90
N GLY A 158 -6.07 26.69 -2.62
CA GLY A 158 -7.42 26.66 -2.01
C GLY A 158 -7.77 25.36 -1.30
N ASP A 159 -7.12 24.24 -1.59
CA ASP A 159 -7.40 22.94 -0.97
C ASP A 159 -7.21 22.99 0.56
N LEU A 160 -6.19 23.72 1.03
CA LEU A 160 -5.92 23.87 2.46
C LEU A 160 -7.06 24.60 3.18
N GLN A 161 -7.52 25.73 2.64
CA GLN A 161 -8.63 26.49 3.20
C GLN A 161 -9.93 25.68 3.16
N GLN A 162 -10.20 25.01 2.03
CA GLN A 162 -11.36 24.15 1.87
C GLN A 162 -11.35 23.01 2.88
N PHE A 163 -10.22 22.33 3.06
CA PHE A 163 -10.05 21.26 4.05
C PHE A 163 -10.42 21.75 5.45
N TRP A 164 -9.87 22.88 5.88
CA TRP A 164 -10.18 23.41 7.22
C TRP A 164 -11.61 23.93 7.34
N SER A 165 -12.22 24.44 6.27
CA SER A 165 -13.63 24.87 6.29
C SER A 165 -14.58 23.70 6.60
N VAL A 166 -14.29 22.50 6.07
CA VAL A 166 -15.16 21.32 6.25
C VAL A 166 -14.78 20.48 7.47
N THR A 167 -13.50 20.47 7.87
CA THR A 167 -12.99 19.64 8.97
C THR A 167 -12.92 20.37 10.31
N SER A 168 -13.11 21.70 10.35
CA SER A 168 -12.96 22.48 11.59
C SER A 168 -13.88 22.03 12.74
N SER A 169 -15.02 21.40 12.44
CA SER A 169 -15.93 20.83 13.44
C SER A 169 -15.57 19.40 13.89
N HIS A 170 -14.53 18.79 13.30
CA HIS A 170 -14.10 17.44 13.67
C HIS A 170 -13.78 17.36 15.18
N PRO A 171 -14.18 16.30 15.91
CA PRO A 171 -13.96 16.16 17.35
C PRO A 171 -12.50 16.28 17.81
N ALA A 172 -11.55 15.95 16.91
CA ALA A 172 -10.12 16.09 17.14
C ALA A 172 -9.60 17.54 17.13
N VAL A 173 -10.33 18.48 16.52
CA VAL A 173 -9.90 19.87 16.40
C VAL A 173 -10.23 20.61 17.70
N THR A 174 -9.21 20.88 18.51
CA THR A 174 -9.37 21.51 19.82
C THR A 174 -9.75 23.00 19.71
N PRO A 175 -10.40 23.58 20.73
CA PRO A 175 -10.66 25.03 20.76
C PRO A 175 -9.39 25.88 20.60
N ALA A 176 -8.26 25.42 21.16
CA ALA A 176 -6.97 26.09 21.02
C ALA A 176 -6.47 26.11 19.57
N MET A 177 -6.71 25.04 18.80
CA MET A 177 -6.41 25.02 17.36
C MET A 177 -7.30 26.00 16.60
N LYS A 178 -8.61 26.03 16.89
CA LYS A 178 -9.57 26.94 16.23
C LYS A 178 -9.28 28.41 16.49
N ALA A 179 -8.71 28.74 17.65
CA ALA A 179 -8.33 30.10 18.01
C ALA A 179 -7.15 30.65 17.17
N ARG A 180 -6.42 29.78 16.45
CA ARG A 180 -5.32 30.20 15.59
C ARG A 180 -5.84 30.83 14.29
N LYS A 181 -5.54 32.12 14.10
CA LYS A 181 -5.91 32.87 12.89
C LYS A 181 -5.29 32.31 11.60
N ASP A 182 -4.15 31.62 11.72
CA ASP A 182 -3.40 31.07 10.60
C ASP A 182 -3.69 29.59 10.32
N LEU A 183 -4.67 28.99 11.01
CA LEU A 183 -4.98 27.55 10.88
C LEU A 183 -5.28 27.18 9.42
N ALA A 184 -6.23 27.90 8.81
CA ALA A 184 -6.71 27.61 7.46
C ALA A 184 -5.67 27.91 6.36
N ASP A 185 -4.66 28.74 6.65
CA ASP A 185 -3.69 29.21 5.65
C ASP A 185 -2.31 28.57 5.77
N ARG A 186 -1.98 28.00 6.94
CA ARG A 186 -0.62 27.51 7.22
C ARG A 186 -0.56 26.09 7.80
N CYS A 187 -1.67 25.54 8.30
CA CYS A 187 -1.64 24.25 9.00
C CYS A 187 -1.87 23.08 8.05
N VAL A 188 -0.81 22.50 7.47
CA VAL A 188 -0.96 21.32 6.60
C VAL A 188 -1.43 20.10 7.41
N PRO A 189 -2.55 19.45 7.03
CA PRO A 189 -3.05 18.27 7.72
C PRO A 189 -2.21 17.03 7.34
N LEU A 190 -1.54 16.43 8.32
CA LEU A 190 -0.69 15.25 8.12
C LEU A 190 -1.33 14.01 8.75
N CYS A 191 -1.12 12.86 8.11
CA CYS A 191 -1.48 11.55 8.66
C CYS A 191 -0.23 10.70 8.88
N LEU A 192 -0.22 9.98 10.00
CA LEU A 192 0.77 8.94 10.32
C LEU A 192 0.12 7.59 10.10
N HIS A 193 0.76 6.75 9.29
CA HIS A 193 0.32 5.41 8.97
C HIS A 193 1.37 4.40 9.44
N GLY A 194 0.94 3.28 10.00
CA GLY A 194 1.83 2.16 10.27
C GLY A 194 1.11 0.83 10.14
N ASP A 195 1.76 -0.13 9.51
CA ASP A 195 1.18 -1.44 9.24
C ASP A 195 2.27 -2.53 9.04
N GLY A 196 1.89 -3.80 9.16
CA GLY A 196 2.79 -4.94 9.17
C GLY A 196 3.00 -5.56 7.79
N VAL A 197 4.25 -5.65 7.35
CA VAL A 197 4.62 -6.14 6.02
C VAL A 197 5.31 -7.51 6.10
N PRO A 198 4.81 -8.55 5.38
CA PRO A 198 5.56 -9.80 5.20
C PRO A 198 6.88 -9.52 4.48
N LEU A 199 8.02 -10.00 4.98
CA LEU A 199 9.29 -9.90 4.24
C LEU A 199 9.80 -11.25 3.77
N THR A 200 9.90 -12.23 4.67
CA THR A 200 10.35 -13.59 4.32
C THR A 200 9.26 -14.60 4.69
N GLY A 201 9.24 -15.75 4.02
CA GLY A 201 8.28 -16.82 4.34
C GLY A 201 6.83 -16.48 4.01
N ARG A 202 6.57 -15.74 2.92
CA ARG A 202 5.22 -15.31 2.55
C ARG A 202 4.24 -16.48 2.49
N GLY A 203 3.17 -16.39 3.27
CA GLY A 203 2.14 -17.44 3.35
C GLY A 203 2.62 -18.74 4.01
N LYS A 204 3.75 -18.69 4.75
CA LYS A 204 4.29 -19.80 5.54
C LYS A 204 4.18 -19.47 7.03
N ALA A 205 4.15 -20.50 7.87
CA ALA A 205 4.09 -20.34 9.33
C ALA A 205 5.30 -19.59 9.91
N TRP A 206 6.45 -19.62 9.22
CA TRP A 206 7.69 -18.95 9.64
C TRP A 206 7.85 -17.53 9.04
N GLN A 207 6.74 -16.92 8.60
CA GLN A 207 6.75 -15.57 8.01
C GLN A 207 7.38 -14.55 8.97
N GLN A 208 8.28 -13.72 8.47
CA GLN A 208 8.82 -12.60 9.22
C GLN A 208 8.12 -11.32 8.79
N LEU A 209 7.51 -10.63 9.76
CA LEU A 209 6.86 -9.35 9.58
C LEU A 209 7.84 -8.21 9.92
N MET A 210 7.68 -7.10 9.20
CA MET A 210 8.26 -5.81 9.53
C MET A 210 7.14 -4.80 9.61
N THR A 211 6.97 -4.19 10.78
CA THR A 211 6.11 -3.01 10.93
C THR A 211 6.82 -1.80 10.33
N ASP A 212 6.21 -1.15 9.36
CA ASP A 212 6.69 0.11 8.81
C ASP A 212 5.84 1.29 9.27
N PHE A 213 6.46 2.47 9.35
CA PHE A 213 5.82 3.72 9.71
C PHE A 213 6.08 4.73 8.60
N SER A 214 5.02 5.41 8.18
CA SER A 214 5.03 6.36 7.08
C SER A 214 4.15 7.56 7.40
N TRP A 215 4.38 8.68 6.72
CA TRP A 215 3.53 9.86 6.84
C TRP A 215 3.20 10.42 5.46
N TYR A 216 2.10 11.14 5.40
CA TYR A 216 1.62 11.80 4.18
C TYR A 216 0.79 13.03 4.52
N SER A 217 0.65 13.92 3.54
CA SER A 217 -0.33 15.00 3.61
C SER A 217 -1.70 14.48 3.21
N LEU A 218 -2.73 14.81 3.98
CA LEU A 218 -4.12 14.48 3.68
C LEU A 218 -4.65 15.21 2.44
N ILE A 219 -4.06 16.35 2.08
CA ILE A 219 -4.43 17.16 0.91
C ILE A 219 -3.45 17.01 -0.26
N GLY A 220 -2.40 16.19 -0.09
CA GLY A 220 -1.42 15.91 -1.12
C GLY A 220 -1.99 15.08 -2.28
N ARG A 221 -1.53 15.35 -3.50
CA ARG A 221 -1.96 14.64 -4.71
C ARG A 221 -0.76 13.94 -5.38
N GLY A 222 -1.00 12.74 -5.87
CA GLY A 222 0.02 11.95 -6.56
C GLY A 222 -0.20 10.46 -6.38
N ASN A 223 0.66 9.68 -7.02
CA ASN A 223 0.74 8.25 -6.79
C ASN A 223 1.33 7.96 -5.41
N THR A 224 1.14 6.74 -4.90
CA THR A 224 1.61 6.33 -3.57
C THR A 224 3.06 6.72 -3.25
N SER A 225 4.01 6.55 -4.19
CA SER A 225 5.42 6.94 -3.94
C SER A 225 5.65 8.44 -3.76
N GLU A 226 4.78 9.24 -4.34
CA GLU A 226 4.90 10.69 -4.38
C GLU A 226 4.37 11.32 -3.10
N VAL A 227 3.38 10.68 -2.45
CA VAL A 227 2.67 11.26 -1.30
C VAL A 227 2.93 10.54 0.03
N LEU A 228 3.29 9.25 0.03
CA LEU A 228 3.46 8.46 1.26
C LEU A 228 4.93 8.16 1.54
N TYR A 229 5.49 8.82 2.56
CA TYR A 229 6.92 8.80 2.87
C TYR A 229 7.25 7.90 4.05
N LEU A 230 8.18 6.95 3.85
CA LEU A 230 8.67 6.05 4.91
C LEU A 230 9.51 6.83 5.95
N ILE A 231 9.19 6.63 7.23
CA ILE A 231 9.92 7.15 8.39
C ILE A 231 10.97 6.13 8.82
N TRP A 232 10.49 4.92 9.11
CA TRP A 232 11.26 3.83 9.71
C TRP A 232 10.52 2.50 9.53
N GLY A 233 11.23 1.39 9.68
CA GLY A 233 10.65 0.06 9.72
C GLY A 233 11.47 -0.88 10.60
N MET A 234 10.79 -1.78 11.29
CA MET A 234 11.40 -2.71 12.25
C MET A 234 10.82 -4.11 12.08
N PHE A 235 11.68 -5.13 12.13
CA PHE A 235 11.22 -6.50 12.18
C PHE A 235 10.61 -6.80 13.55
N ASP A 236 9.37 -7.29 13.56
CA ASP A 236 8.61 -7.48 14.80
C ASP A 236 9.32 -8.44 15.76
N LYS A 237 10.02 -9.45 15.22
CA LYS A 237 10.83 -10.41 16.00
C LYS A 237 11.99 -9.79 16.79
N LEU A 238 12.40 -8.56 16.45
CA LEU A 238 13.49 -7.84 17.13
C LEU A 238 12.98 -7.03 18.33
N HIS A 239 11.66 -6.82 18.44
CA HIS A 239 11.06 -6.01 19.49
C HIS A 239 11.44 -6.53 20.89
N SER A 240 12.02 -5.65 21.72
CA SER A 240 12.31 -5.93 23.13
C SER A 240 11.04 -5.68 23.97
N GLY A 241 10.47 -6.77 24.48
CA GLY A 241 9.26 -6.81 25.30
C GLY A 241 8.90 -8.28 25.52
N GLU A 242 8.17 -8.61 26.59
CA GLU A 242 7.73 -9.98 26.86
C GLU A 242 7.11 -10.61 25.60
N GLU A 243 7.29 -11.91 25.37
CA GLU A 243 6.55 -12.64 24.31
C GLU A 243 5.03 -12.56 24.50
N ASN A 244 4.60 -12.26 25.74
CA ASN A 244 3.24 -11.96 26.16
C ASN A 244 2.96 -10.47 26.33
N GLY A 245 3.96 -9.63 26.09
CA GLY A 245 3.80 -8.20 25.86
C GLY A 245 3.17 -8.01 24.50
N GLN A 246 1.93 -8.47 24.36
CA GLN A 246 0.99 -7.88 23.43
C GLN A 246 1.27 -6.37 23.51
N THR A 247 1.49 -5.70 22.36
CA THR A 247 1.04 -4.31 22.20
C THR A 247 -0.20 -4.23 23.07
N VAL A 248 -0.26 -3.42 24.15
CA VAL A 248 -1.40 -3.45 25.07
C VAL A 248 -2.63 -3.25 24.20
N ILE A 249 -3.22 -4.36 23.80
CA ILE A 249 -4.26 -4.39 22.81
C ILE A 249 -5.42 -3.86 23.61
N THR A 250 -6.26 -3.07 22.94
CA THR A 250 -7.54 -2.67 23.50
C THR A 250 -8.09 -3.87 24.27
N LYS A 251 -8.24 -3.72 25.59
CA LYS A 251 -8.57 -4.83 26.49
C LYS A 251 -9.73 -5.57 25.86
N GLU A 252 -9.74 -6.90 25.87
CA GLU A 252 -10.80 -7.68 25.22
C GLU A 252 -12.22 -7.21 25.62
N SER A 253 -12.35 -6.62 26.81
CA SER A 253 -13.57 -6.00 27.34
C SER A 253 -13.94 -4.63 26.78
N SER A 254 -13.04 -3.88 26.14
CA SER A 254 -13.23 -2.52 25.59
C SER A 254 -12.37 -2.32 24.31
N PRO A 255 -12.84 -2.79 23.15
CA PRO A 255 -12.04 -2.87 21.93
C PRO A 255 -11.88 -1.53 21.18
N CYS A 256 -12.68 -0.51 21.49
CA CYS A 256 -12.67 0.75 20.74
C CYS A 256 -11.76 1.81 21.37
N THR A 257 -11.01 2.52 20.51
CA THR A 257 -10.21 3.68 20.92
C THR A 257 -11.05 4.97 20.98
N LEU A 258 -12.18 5.03 20.25
CA LEU A 258 -12.99 6.25 20.07
C LEU A 258 -14.17 6.38 21.04
N CYS A 259 -14.51 5.33 21.79
CA CYS A 259 -15.56 5.38 22.82
C CYS A 259 -15.25 4.44 23.99
N GLN A 260 -16.17 4.37 24.95
CA GLN A 260 -16.10 3.47 26.11
C GLN A 260 -17.02 2.25 25.93
N CYS A 261 -17.18 1.75 24.71
CA CYS A 261 -17.96 0.54 24.47
C CYS A 261 -17.37 -0.65 25.24
N THR A 262 -18.23 -1.61 25.58
CA THR A 262 -17.83 -2.87 26.21
C THR A 262 -18.09 -4.04 25.27
N LYS A 263 -17.52 -5.23 25.56
CA LYS A 263 -17.83 -6.45 24.79
C LYS A 263 -19.27 -6.94 24.99
N TYR A 264 -19.81 -6.75 26.18
CA TYR A 264 -21.15 -7.19 26.58
C TYR A 264 -21.84 -6.12 27.44
N GLY A 265 -23.15 -6.24 27.64
CA GLY A 265 -23.97 -5.34 28.46
C GLY A 265 -24.56 -4.16 27.68
N GLY A 266 -25.07 -3.16 28.39
CA GLY A 266 -25.82 -2.04 27.81
C GLY A 266 -25.01 -1.11 26.89
N SER A 267 -23.68 -1.11 27.00
CA SER A 267 -22.77 -0.35 26.12
C SER A 267 -22.01 -1.25 25.16
N SER A 268 -22.58 -2.39 24.79
CA SER A 268 -21.95 -3.35 23.89
C SER A 268 -21.59 -2.71 22.54
N TRP A 269 -20.38 -2.96 22.03
CA TRP A 269 -20.00 -2.55 20.67
C TRP A 269 -20.81 -3.27 19.58
N MET A 270 -21.57 -4.31 19.94
CA MET A 270 -22.49 -5.01 19.03
C MET A 270 -23.90 -4.38 18.99
N ASP A 271 -24.16 -3.34 19.78
CA ASP A 271 -25.42 -2.61 19.72
C ASP A 271 -25.35 -1.53 18.64
N PHE A 272 -26.01 -1.79 17.51
CA PHE A 272 -26.10 -0.88 16.36
C PHE A 272 -27.44 -0.12 16.32
N GLY A 273 -28.21 -0.19 17.40
CA GLY A 273 -29.51 0.47 17.51
C GLY A 273 -29.39 2.00 17.54
N PRO A 274 -30.43 2.72 17.08
CA PRO A 274 -30.49 4.16 17.27
C PRO A 274 -30.45 4.49 18.78
N GLY A 275 -29.49 5.30 19.20
CA GLY A 275 -29.30 5.65 20.60
C GLY A 275 -28.55 4.61 21.44
N ALA A 276 -27.82 3.67 20.80
CA ALA A 276 -26.94 2.73 21.49
C ALA A 276 -26.05 3.45 22.52
N ALA A 277 -25.96 2.91 23.74
CA ALA A 277 -25.39 3.65 24.88
C ALA A 277 -23.92 4.07 24.68
N TRP A 278 -23.16 3.30 23.89
CA TRP A 278 -21.77 3.65 23.57
C TRP A 278 -21.65 4.91 22.72
N GLN A 279 -22.67 5.31 21.95
CA GLN A 279 -22.63 6.53 21.16
C GLN A 279 -22.48 7.76 22.07
N ALA A 280 -23.14 7.74 23.23
CA ALA A 280 -23.01 8.78 24.25
C ALA A 280 -21.65 8.72 25.00
N SER A 281 -20.89 7.63 24.86
CA SER A 281 -19.58 7.46 25.48
C SER A 281 -18.40 7.72 24.54
N CYS A 282 -18.66 8.28 23.35
CA CYS A 282 -17.62 8.74 22.43
C CYS A 282 -16.71 9.77 23.10
N TRP A 283 -15.41 9.62 22.89
CA TRP A 283 -14.42 10.47 23.52
C TRP A 283 -14.41 11.88 22.93
N ALA A 284 -14.34 12.87 23.83
CA ALA A 284 -13.82 14.19 23.53
C ALA A 284 -12.34 14.31 23.99
N PRO A 285 -11.52 15.21 23.42
CA PRO A 285 -10.09 15.26 23.71
C PRO A 285 -9.74 15.43 25.18
N VAL A 286 -10.42 16.34 25.89
CA VAL A 286 -10.13 16.65 27.31
C VAL A 286 -10.50 15.47 28.22
N PRO A 287 -11.74 14.93 28.21
CA PRO A 287 -12.09 13.75 29.00
C PRO A 287 -11.17 12.56 28.77
N TRP A 288 -10.81 12.28 27.51
CA TRP A 288 -9.91 11.16 27.19
C TRP A 288 -8.50 11.37 27.74
N LYS A 289 -7.96 12.60 27.67
CA LYS A 289 -6.65 12.90 28.26
C LYS A 289 -6.63 12.77 29.77
N SER A 290 -7.72 13.11 30.44
CA SER A 290 -7.87 12.91 31.89
C SER A 290 -8.14 11.45 32.27
N TRP A 291 -8.53 10.59 31.32
CA TRP A 291 -8.88 9.21 31.62
C TRP A 291 -7.64 8.41 32.08
N PRO A 292 -7.65 7.79 33.26
CA PRO A 292 -6.53 6.99 33.75
C PRO A 292 -6.22 5.76 32.88
N GLY A 293 -7.23 5.23 32.19
CA GLY A 293 -7.10 4.04 31.34
C GLY A 293 -6.66 4.31 29.89
N ARG A 294 -6.34 5.57 29.54
CA ARG A 294 -5.95 5.95 28.17
C ARG A 294 -4.66 5.26 27.72
N SER A 295 -4.44 5.24 26.40
CA SER A 295 -3.20 4.70 25.83
C SER A 295 -1.96 5.41 26.40
N PRO A 296 -0.92 4.67 26.85
CA PRO A 296 0.33 5.24 27.33
C PRO A 296 1.28 5.65 26.19
N CYS A 297 0.86 5.50 24.92
CA CYS A 297 1.69 5.83 23.77
C CYS A 297 2.20 7.28 23.84
N ILE A 298 3.51 7.45 23.65
CA ILE A 298 4.19 8.75 23.75
C ILE A 298 3.63 9.79 22.77
N LEU A 299 3.07 9.36 21.63
CA LEU A 299 2.43 10.27 20.68
C LEU A 299 1.25 11.02 21.33
N PHE A 300 0.52 10.39 22.24
CA PHE A 300 -0.60 11.02 22.93
C PHE A 300 -0.19 11.91 24.12
N GLN A 301 1.11 12.01 24.40
CA GLN A 301 1.64 13.03 25.31
C GLN A 301 1.66 14.42 24.64
N LEU A 302 1.59 14.48 23.30
CA LEU A 302 1.50 15.75 22.56
C LEU A 302 0.20 16.49 22.90
N SER A 303 0.29 17.79 23.14
CA SER A 303 -0.79 18.63 23.69
C SER A 303 -2.08 18.62 22.86
N ASN A 304 -1.99 18.44 21.55
CA ASN A 304 -3.14 18.44 20.64
C ASN A 304 -3.52 17.05 20.08
N LEU A 305 -2.91 15.97 20.56
CA LEU A 305 -3.29 14.60 20.16
C LEU A 305 -4.08 13.89 21.26
N SER A 306 -5.17 13.25 20.89
CA SER A 306 -5.99 12.35 21.71
C SER A 306 -6.43 11.14 20.87
N ALA A 307 -7.21 10.23 21.46
CA ALA A 307 -7.84 9.17 20.69
C ALA A 307 -8.72 9.69 19.54
N CYS A 308 -9.27 10.90 19.65
CA CYS A 308 -10.09 11.51 18.59
C CYS A 308 -9.31 11.73 17.29
N ASN A 309 -7.97 11.72 17.33
CA ASN A 309 -7.11 11.81 16.15
C ASN A 309 -6.90 10.46 15.46
N VAL A 310 -7.36 9.34 16.04
CA VAL A 310 -7.23 8.02 15.43
C VAL A 310 -8.30 7.86 14.36
N ALA A 311 -7.88 7.73 13.10
CA ALA A 311 -8.76 7.46 11.99
C ALA A 311 -8.99 5.95 11.84
N MET A 312 -10.24 5.58 11.53
CA MET A 312 -10.59 4.19 11.27
C MET A 312 -10.31 3.86 9.81
N ASP A 313 -9.42 2.91 9.58
CA ASP A 313 -9.07 2.47 8.23
C ASP A 313 -10.22 1.69 7.60
N TRP A 314 -10.97 2.39 6.76
CA TRP A 314 -12.10 1.83 6.01
C TRP A 314 -11.73 0.56 5.25
N MET A 315 -10.53 0.51 4.65
CA MET A 315 -10.11 -0.65 3.86
C MET A 315 -10.05 -1.92 4.71
N HIS A 316 -9.45 -1.83 5.89
CA HIS A 316 -9.28 -2.98 6.78
C HIS A 316 -10.52 -3.34 7.59
N ILE A 317 -11.34 -2.36 7.99
CA ILE A 317 -12.54 -2.61 8.80
C ILE A 317 -13.73 -3.06 7.94
N LYS A 318 -13.87 -2.51 6.73
CA LYS A 318 -14.96 -2.82 5.80
C LYS A 318 -14.56 -3.93 4.83
N TYR A 319 -13.64 -3.67 3.89
CA TYR A 319 -13.33 -4.62 2.81
C TYR A 319 -12.61 -5.88 3.30
N LEU A 320 -11.51 -5.74 4.05
CA LEU A 320 -10.77 -6.87 4.65
C LEU A 320 -11.30 -7.27 6.04
N GLY A 321 -12.46 -6.73 6.40
CA GLY A 321 -13.14 -6.96 7.66
C GLY A 321 -14.53 -7.52 7.40
N ALA A 322 -15.55 -6.71 7.65
CA ALA A 322 -16.94 -7.16 7.67
C ALA A 322 -17.43 -7.71 6.30
N ASP A 323 -17.03 -7.12 5.16
CA ASP A 323 -17.45 -7.61 3.83
C ASP A 323 -16.96 -9.04 3.55
N GLN A 324 -15.78 -9.43 4.04
CA GLN A 324 -15.29 -10.81 3.85
C GLN A 324 -16.20 -11.85 4.52
N TYR A 325 -16.80 -11.52 5.66
CA TYR A 325 -17.71 -12.42 6.37
C TYR A 325 -19.10 -12.40 5.73
N ASN A 326 -19.62 -11.21 5.43
CA ASN A 326 -20.92 -11.04 4.80
C ASN A 326 -20.98 -11.71 3.42
N TYR A 327 -20.03 -11.43 2.53
CA TYR A 327 -20.01 -12.02 1.20
C TYR A 327 -19.75 -13.52 1.23
N ALA A 328 -18.90 -14.01 2.13
CA ALA A 328 -18.68 -15.44 2.30
C ALA A 328 -19.95 -16.19 2.74
N SER A 329 -20.75 -15.56 3.61
CA SER A 329 -22.02 -16.13 4.07
C SER A 329 -23.04 -16.18 2.95
N VAL A 330 -23.12 -15.13 2.12
CA VAL A 330 -23.96 -15.12 0.92
C VAL A 330 -23.54 -16.20 -0.07
N PHE A 331 -22.25 -16.34 -0.37
CA PHE A 331 -21.76 -17.42 -1.22
C PHE A 331 -22.07 -18.80 -0.63
N PHE A 332 -21.89 -18.98 0.68
CA PHE A 332 -22.21 -20.24 1.35
C PHE A 332 -23.68 -20.62 1.17
N LEU A 333 -24.60 -19.69 1.39
CA LEU A 333 -26.04 -19.90 1.17
C LEU A 333 -26.35 -20.21 -0.30
N LEU A 334 -25.79 -19.43 -1.24
CA LEU A 334 -25.98 -19.68 -2.67
C LEU A 334 -25.51 -21.07 -3.07
N THR A 335 -24.34 -21.52 -2.60
CA THR A 335 -23.75 -22.79 -3.02
C THR A 335 -24.30 -24.01 -2.30
N HIS A 336 -24.74 -23.89 -1.04
CA HIS A 336 -25.14 -25.06 -0.22
C HIS A 336 -26.65 -25.17 -0.01
N HIS A 337 -27.40 -24.08 -0.14
CA HIS A 337 -28.82 -24.05 0.27
C HIS A 337 -29.78 -23.56 -0.81
N ILE A 338 -29.32 -22.76 -1.78
CA ILE A 338 -30.21 -22.10 -2.75
C ILE A 338 -30.11 -22.74 -4.14
N LEU A 339 -28.91 -22.86 -4.68
CA LEU A 339 -28.73 -23.43 -6.02
C LEU A 339 -28.81 -24.96 -5.98
N PRO A 340 -29.37 -25.61 -7.03
CA PRO A 340 -29.73 -27.02 -6.98
C PRO A 340 -28.55 -28.00 -7.18
N GLY A 341 -27.39 -27.52 -7.65
CA GLY A 341 -26.22 -28.36 -7.90
C GLY A 341 -25.42 -28.67 -6.65
N THR A 342 -24.31 -29.39 -6.80
CA THR A 342 -23.31 -29.51 -5.73
C THR A 342 -22.64 -28.15 -5.48
N PRO A 343 -22.06 -27.90 -4.29
CA PRO A 343 -21.39 -26.63 -4.00
C PRO A 343 -20.32 -26.22 -5.03
N ALA A 344 -19.60 -27.19 -5.60
CA ALA A 344 -18.62 -26.94 -6.65
C ALA A 344 -19.26 -26.52 -7.98
N GLN A 345 -20.33 -27.21 -8.41
CA GLN A 345 -21.07 -26.87 -9.62
C GLN A 345 -21.75 -25.50 -9.50
N ASN A 346 -22.36 -25.23 -8.34
CA ASN A 346 -23.00 -23.96 -8.04
C ASN A 346 -22.00 -22.80 -8.07
N MET A 347 -20.77 -23.02 -7.57
CA MET A 347 -19.72 -22.02 -7.64
C MET A 347 -19.30 -21.69 -9.08
N GLU A 348 -19.29 -22.66 -9.98
CA GLU A 348 -19.01 -22.44 -11.40
C GLU A 348 -20.12 -21.65 -12.11
N VAL A 349 -21.39 -21.84 -11.71
CA VAL A 349 -22.51 -21.03 -12.19
C VAL A 349 -22.34 -19.58 -11.72
N ILE A 350 -22.16 -19.38 -10.40
CA ILE A 350 -21.95 -18.07 -9.80
C ILE A 350 -20.75 -17.35 -10.44
N TRP A 351 -19.64 -18.06 -10.65
CA TRP A 351 -18.44 -17.46 -11.21
C TRP A 351 -18.64 -16.97 -12.64
N ARG A 352 -19.33 -17.76 -13.49
CA ARG A 352 -19.69 -17.33 -14.85
C ARG A 352 -20.59 -16.09 -14.85
N GLU A 353 -21.54 -16.02 -13.92
CA GLU A 353 -22.38 -14.82 -13.76
C GLU A 353 -21.57 -13.60 -13.33
N ILE A 354 -20.66 -13.75 -12.35
CA ILE A 354 -19.75 -12.67 -11.93
C ILE A 354 -18.91 -12.17 -13.11
N GLN A 355 -18.32 -13.08 -13.89
CA GLN A 355 -17.51 -12.71 -15.06
C GLN A 355 -18.33 -11.96 -16.12
N HIS A 356 -19.58 -12.38 -16.34
CA HIS A 356 -20.49 -11.68 -17.24
C HIS A 356 -20.77 -10.25 -16.75
N ILE A 357 -21.11 -10.08 -15.47
CA ILE A 357 -21.38 -8.77 -14.87
C ILE A 357 -20.12 -7.89 -14.90
N TYR A 358 -18.95 -8.44 -14.55
CA TYR A 358 -17.68 -7.72 -14.63
C TYR A 358 -17.38 -7.19 -16.03
N LYS A 359 -17.70 -7.96 -17.08
CA LYS A 359 -17.53 -7.53 -18.46
C LYS A 359 -18.58 -6.48 -18.86
N ARG A 360 -19.83 -6.66 -18.45
CA ARG A 360 -20.95 -5.77 -18.78
C ARG A 360 -20.77 -4.38 -18.16
N ASP A 361 -20.38 -4.33 -16.89
CA ASP A 361 -20.36 -3.09 -16.08
C ASP A 361 -18.96 -2.46 -16.00
N ASP A 362 -18.01 -2.98 -16.78
CA ASP A 362 -16.60 -2.57 -16.80
C ASP A 362 -15.96 -2.41 -15.41
N ILE A 363 -16.11 -3.42 -14.55
CA ILE A 363 -15.67 -3.32 -13.16
C ILE A 363 -14.14 -3.15 -13.08
N PRO A 364 -13.60 -2.12 -12.39
CA PRO A 364 -12.17 -1.80 -12.44
C PRO A 364 -11.23 -2.85 -11.81
N SER A 365 -11.59 -3.38 -10.64
CA SER A 365 -10.79 -4.40 -9.95
C SER A 365 -11.60 -5.67 -9.79
N ARG A 366 -11.18 -6.71 -10.51
CA ARG A 366 -11.88 -7.99 -10.62
C ARG A 366 -11.09 -9.06 -9.91
N PHE A 367 -11.80 -9.98 -9.25
CA PHE A 367 -11.20 -11.25 -8.89
C PHE A 367 -10.62 -11.92 -10.14
N ARG A 368 -9.38 -12.41 -10.07
CA ARG A 368 -8.82 -13.24 -11.15
C ARG A 368 -9.41 -14.66 -11.13
N TYR A 369 -9.61 -15.20 -9.93
CA TYR A 369 -10.17 -16.52 -9.69
C TYR A 369 -11.08 -16.48 -8.46
N LEU A 370 -12.37 -16.74 -8.65
CA LEU A 370 -13.35 -16.92 -7.60
C LEU A 370 -14.29 -18.07 -7.99
N ASN A 371 -13.71 -19.24 -8.24
CA ASN A 371 -14.39 -20.41 -8.82
C ASN A 371 -14.34 -21.66 -7.92
N THR A 372 -13.91 -21.51 -6.65
CA THR A 372 -13.85 -22.64 -5.72
C THR A 372 -14.42 -22.28 -4.35
N VAL A 373 -15.08 -23.25 -3.71
CA VAL A 373 -15.67 -23.10 -2.36
C VAL A 373 -14.60 -22.74 -1.31
N ARG A 374 -13.34 -23.16 -1.52
CA ARG A 374 -12.19 -22.85 -0.64
C ARG A 374 -11.85 -21.35 -0.57
N MET A 375 -12.39 -20.55 -1.49
CA MET A 375 -12.25 -19.09 -1.46
C MET A 375 -12.99 -18.47 -0.29
N PHE A 376 -14.07 -19.10 0.21
CA PHE A 376 -14.87 -18.55 1.29
C PHE A 376 -15.11 -19.52 2.44
N LEU A 377 -15.03 -20.84 2.25
CA LEU A 377 -15.16 -21.83 3.33
C LEU A 377 -13.79 -22.36 3.77
N ARG A 378 -13.48 -22.25 5.06
CA ARG A 378 -12.23 -22.74 5.66
C ARG A 378 -12.36 -24.18 6.16
N LYS A 379 -11.23 -24.84 6.42
CA LYS A 379 -11.19 -26.22 6.93
C LYS A 379 -11.85 -26.39 8.31
N ASN A 380 -11.93 -25.32 9.09
CA ASN A 380 -12.56 -25.28 10.41
C ASN A 380 -14.02 -24.81 10.35
N ASN A 381 -14.69 -24.98 9.20
CA ASN A 381 -16.06 -24.52 8.94
C ASN A 381 -16.32 -23.02 9.12
N MET A 382 -15.27 -22.19 9.26
CA MET A 382 -15.43 -20.74 9.28
C MET A 382 -15.63 -20.21 7.86
N VAL A 383 -16.64 -19.36 7.65
CA VAL A 383 -16.81 -18.62 6.40
C VAL A 383 -16.08 -17.28 6.45
N LYS A 384 -15.16 -17.08 5.49
CA LYS A 384 -14.41 -15.84 5.31
C LYS A 384 -13.78 -15.79 3.91
N LEU A 385 -14.24 -14.83 3.10
CA LEU A 385 -13.81 -14.65 1.72
C LEU A 385 -12.33 -14.26 1.67
N ARG A 386 -11.57 -14.93 0.80
CA ARG A 386 -10.20 -14.57 0.44
C ARG A 386 -10.25 -13.61 -0.75
N GLY A 387 -9.50 -12.52 -0.67
CA GLY A 387 -9.37 -11.56 -1.76
C GLY A 387 -8.56 -10.36 -1.32
N LYS A 388 -8.08 -9.60 -2.30
CA LYS A 388 -7.51 -8.27 -2.06
C LYS A 388 -8.64 -7.30 -1.75
N ALA A 389 -8.33 -6.23 -1.01
CA ALA A 389 -9.33 -5.22 -0.64
C ALA A 389 -10.03 -4.63 -1.87
N ALA A 390 -9.28 -4.35 -2.94
CA ALA A 390 -9.83 -3.80 -4.18
C ALA A 390 -10.78 -4.77 -4.90
N GLU A 391 -10.51 -6.08 -4.86
CA GLU A 391 -11.39 -7.10 -5.46
C GLU A 391 -12.68 -7.23 -4.66
N ILE A 392 -12.58 -7.24 -3.32
CA ILE A 392 -13.73 -7.33 -2.43
C ILE A 392 -14.60 -6.08 -2.53
N ARG A 393 -13.98 -4.90 -2.55
CA ARG A 393 -14.66 -3.61 -2.69
C ARG A 393 -15.64 -3.63 -3.86
N HIS A 394 -15.22 -4.07 -5.04
CA HIS A 394 -16.05 -4.03 -6.26
C HIS A 394 -16.99 -5.23 -6.44
N LEU A 395 -17.06 -6.14 -5.46
CA LEU A 395 -17.95 -7.30 -5.51
C LEU A 395 -19.41 -6.96 -5.12
N HIS A 396 -19.65 -5.79 -4.51
CA HIS A 396 -20.95 -5.39 -3.96
C HIS A 396 -22.10 -5.47 -4.99
N GLY A 397 -21.91 -4.91 -6.18
CA GLY A 397 -22.90 -4.88 -7.26
C GLY A 397 -23.18 -6.27 -7.85
N PRO A 398 -22.15 -6.98 -8.34
CA PRO A 398 -22.32 -8.33 -8.87
C PRO A 398 -22.98 -9.30 -7.89
N LEU A 399 -22.60 -9.27 -6.62
CA LEU A 399 -23.19 -10.16 -5.62
C LEU A 399 -24.64 -9.83 -5.31
N LEU A 400 -25.02 -8.54 -5.27
CA LEU A 400 -26.40 -8.11 -5.13
C LEU A 400 -27.27 -8.64 -6.29
N GLU A 401 -26.81 -8.50 -7.52
CA GLU A 401 -27.56 -8.94 -8.70
C GLU A 401 -27.74 -10.47 -8.72
N ILE A 402 -26.68 -11.23 -8.43
CA ILE A 402 -26.75 -12.69 -8.34
C ILE A 402 -27.70 -13.12 -7.22
N TRP A 403 -27.63 -12.48 -6.05
CA TRP A 403 -28.55 -12.77 -4.96
C TRP A 403 -30.01 -12.52 -5.39
N GLN A 404 -30.30 -11.41 -6.06
CA GLN A 404 -31.64 -11.06 -6.52
C GLN A 404 -32.23 -12.08 -7.49
N ARG A 405 -31.41 -12.67 -8.37
CA ARG A 405 -31.83 -13.69 -9.33
C ARG A 405 -32.22 -15.00 -8.64
N HIS A 406 -31.45 -15.41 -7.64
CA HIS A 406 -31.57 -16.74 -7.04
C HIS A 406 -32.35 -16.78 -5.72
N MET A 407 -32.57 -15.63 -5.07
CA MET A 407 -33.31 -15.58 -3.81
C MET A 407 -34.78 -15.98 -3.98
N VAL A 408 -35.30 -16.76 -3.03
CA VAL A 408 -36.75 -16.98 -2.88
C VAL A 408 -37.42 -15.76 -2.24
N GLN A 409 -38.24 -15.02 -3.01
CA GLN A 409 -38.90 -13.79 -2.53
C GLN A 409 -39.80 -14.01 -1.31
N ALA A 410 -40.44 -15.17 -1.18
CA ALA A 410 -41.30 -15.51 -0.05
C ALA A 410 -40.55 -15.62 1.28
N VAL A 411 -39.25 -15.94 1.24
CA VAL A 411 -38.43 -16.16 2.44
C VAL A 411 -37.98 -14.82 3.04
N ALA A 412 -38.39 -14.54 4.28
CA ALA A 412 -38.11 -13.26 4.94
C ALA A 412 -36.60 -12.98 5.09
N ILE A 413 -35.81 -13.98 5.51
CA ILE A 413 -34.36 -13.83 5.69
C ILE A 413 -33.66 -13.51 4.37
N HIS A 414 -34.15 -14.04 3.24
CA HIS A 414 -33.60 -13.72 1.92
C HIS A 414 -33.82 -12.26 1.53
N ARG A 415 -34.99 -11.71 1.87
CA ARG A 415 -35.28 -10.28 1.65
C ARG A 415 -34.38 -9.41 2.51
N LYS A 416 -34.11 -9.80 3.76
CA LYS A 416 -33.15 -9.10 4.65
C LYS A 416 -31.73 -9.08 4.05
N ILE A 417 -31.23 -10.22 3.57
CA ILE A 417 -29.92 -10.29 2.89
C ILE A 417 -29.88 -9.39 1.64
N ARG A 418 -30.96 -9.36 0.84
CA ARG A 418 -31.05 -8.45 -0.31
C ARG A 418 -30.93 -6.98 0.12
N VAL A 419 -31.63 -6.58 1.19
CA VAL A 419 -31.56 -5.20 1.70
C VAL A 419 -30.15 -4.90 2.20
N MET A 420 -29.52 -5.81 2.95
CA MET A 420 -28.13 -5.66 3.39
C MET A 420 -27.17 -5.44 2.20
N LEU A 421 -27.28 -6.25 1.13
CA LEU A 421 -26.45 -6.08 -0.06
C LEU A 421 -26.74 -4.76 -0.82
N LYS A 422 -27.98 -4.28 -0.82
CA LYS A 422 -28.37 -2.98 -1.40
C LYS A 422 -27.79 -1.81 -0.60
N LEU A 423 -27.85 -1.86 0.73
CA LEU A 423 -27.23 -0.85 1.60
C LEU A 423 -25.72 -0.83 1.39
N ASN A 424 -25.08 -2.00 1.29
CA ASN A 424 -23.65 -2.08 0.97
C ASN A 424 -23.32 -1.39 -0.37
N THR A 425 -24.12 -1.64 -1.41
CA THR A 425 -23.99 -0.95 -2.71
C THR A 425 -24.19 0.56 -2.61
N THR A 426 -25.08 1.02 -1.72
CA THR A 426 -25.31 2.45 -1.47
C THR A 426 -24.07 3.10 -0.84
N LEU A 427 -23.45 2.45 0.16
CA LEU A 427 -22.22 2.92 0.79
C LEU A 427 -21.09 3.08 -0.24
N GLU A 428 -20.87 2.07 -1.09
CA GLU A 428 -19.84 2.12 -2.13
C GLU A 428 -20.15 3.17 -3.22
N GLY A 429 -21.43 3.38 -3.54
CA GLY A 429 -21.88 4.44 -4.44
C GLY A 429 -21.52 5.83 -3.92
N ILE A 430 -21.86 6.12 -2.66
CA ILE A 430 -21.55 7.42 -2.02
C ILE A 430 -20.04 7.68 -2.02
N LEU A 431 -19.22 6.69 -1.61
CA LEU A 431 -17.76 6.84 -1.62
C LEU A 431 -17.19 6.95 -3.04
N THR A 432 -17.82 6.33 -4.03
CA THR A 432 -17.37 6.46 -5.42
C THR A 432 -17.67 7.84 -5.99
N ASN A 433 -18.86 8.37 -5.69
CA ASN A 433 -19.32 9.68 -6.16
C ASN A 433 -18.59 10.84 -5.47
N SER A 434 -18.24 10.71 -4.20
CA SER A 434 -17.49 11.70 -3.41
C SER A 434 -15.97 11.61 -3.58
N LYS A 435 -15.48 11.02 -4.67
CA LYS A 435 -14.04 10.88 -4.91
C LYS A 435 -13.41 12.27 -5.11
N GLY A 436 -12.55 12.65 -4.19
CA GLY A 436 -11.83 13.93 -4.22
C GLY A 436 -12.30 14.91 -3.15
N ASP A 437 -13.44 14.65 -2.54
CA ASP A 437 -13.96 15.49 -1.45
C ASP A 437 -13.24 15.20 -0.14
N PHE A 438 -12.99 16.25 0.64
CA PHE A 438 -12.34 16.12 1.96
C PHE A 438 -13.26 15.54 3.04
N ALA A 439 -14.58 15.72 2.88
CA ALA A 439 -15.63 15.20 3.74
C ALA A 439 -16.87 14.92 2.89
N LEU A 440 -17.74 14.02 3.35
CA LEU A 440 -19.05 13.86 2.69
C LEU A 440 -19.90 15.11 2.91
N CYS A 441 -20.66 15.51 1.89
CA CYS A 441 -21.64 16.59 2.04
C CYS A 441 -22.70 16.21 3.07
N ALA A 442 -23.46 17.18 3.60
CA ALA A 442 -24.41 16.91 4.69
C ALA A 442 -25.44 15.83 4.33
N GLU A 443 -25.94 15.84 3.08
CA GLU A 443 -26.90 14.85 2.57
C GLU A 443 -26.26 13.45 2.46
N ASP A 444 -25.14 13.35 1.75
CA ASP A 444 -24.41 12.09 1.60
C ASP A 444 -23.94 11.52 2.93
N ALA A 445 -23.50 12.36 3.87
CA ALA A 445 -23.07 11.93 5.20
C ALA A 445 -24.23 11.35 6.01
N ALA A 446 -25.41 11.98 5.95
CA ALA A 446 -26.61 11.45 6.60
C ALA A 446 -27.03 10.11 5.97
N GLN A 447 -27.09 10.05 4.64
CA GLN A 447 -27.43 8.82 3.92
C GLN A 447 -26.41 7.71 4.19
N PHE A 448 -25.11 8.04 4.24
CA PHE A 448 -24.04 7.11 4.54
C PHE A 448 -24.14 6.56 5.96
N GLN A 449 -24.47 7.41 6.93
CA GLN A 449 -24.69 7.00 8.31
C GLN A 449 -25.92 6.08 8.44
N ASP A 450 -27.05 6.46 7.85
CA ASP A 450 -28.30 5.67 7.87
C ASP A 450 -28.10 4.31 7.19
N ALA A 451 -27.46 4.30 6.03
CA ALA A 451 -27.16 3.07 5.31
C ALA A 451 -26.20 2.17 6.10
N THR A 452 -25.21 2.75 6.79
CA THR A 452 -24.28 2.02 7.66
C THR A 452 -25.02 1.37 8.83
N MET A 453 -25.84 2.13 9.55
CA MET A 453 -26.61 1.61 10.69
C MET A 453 -27.57 0.50 10.27
N GLY A 454 -28.34 0.72 9.19
CA GLY A 454 -29.25 -0.31 8.66
C GLY A 454 -28.51 -1.58 8.23
N TRP A 455 -27.31 -1.43 7.66
CA TRP A 455 -26.48 -2.56 7.25
C TRP A 455 -25.96 -3.36 8.43
N LEU A 456 -25.45 -2.69 9.47
CA LEU A 456 -24.93 -3.33 10.69
C LEU A 456 -26.03 -4.00 11.51
N LEU A 457 -27.21 -3.37 11.63
CA LEU A 457 -28.39 -3.96 12.26
C LEU A 457 -28.81 -5.26 11.55
N LEU A 458 -28.86 -5.25 10.21
CA LEU A 458 -29.17 -6.45 9.44
C LEU A 458 -28.10 -7.51 9.57
N GLN A 459 -26.81 -7.14 9.59
CA GLN A 459 -25.73 -8.10 9.83
C GLN A 459 -25.91 -8.78 11.19
N LYS A 460 -26.24 -8.02 12.24
CA LYS A 460 -26.47 -8.56 13.58
C LYS A 460 -27.69 -9.48 13.65
N GLU A 461 -28.82 -9.06 13.09
CA GLU A 461 -30.01 -9.92 12.98
C GLU A 461 -29.73 -11.21 12.20
N LEU A 462 -28.95 -11.13 11.12
CA LEU A 462 -28.56 -12.29 10.32
C LEU A 462 -27.66 -13.24 11.12
N GLN A 463 -26.68 -12.71 11.85
CA GLN A 463 -25.85 -13.50 12.74
C GLN A 463 -26.71 -14.25 13.77
N ASP A 464 -27.67 -13.56 14.40
CA ASP A 464 -28.56 -14.15 15.39
C ASP A 464 -29.49 -15.21 14.78
N HIS A 465 -30.01 -14.97 13.57
CA HIS A 465 -30.83 -15.96 12.86
C HIS A 465 -30.07 -17.26 12.55
N PHE A 466 -28.77 -17.16 12.26
CA PHE A 466 -27.93 -18.31 11.92
C PHE A 466 -27.06 -18.79 13.11
N SER A 467 -27.37 -18.40 14.34
CA SER A 467 -26.57 -18.76 15.53
C SER A 467 -26.50 -20.27 15.77
N ASP A 468 -27.58 -20.98 15.41
CA ASP A 468 -27.73 -22.42 15.63
C ASP A 468 -27.23 -23.26 14.44
N SER A 469 -26.62 -22.62 13.43
CA SER A 469 -26.04 -23.31 12.29
C SER A 469 -24.67 -23.91 12.64
N ASP A 470 -24.37 -25.09 12.11
CA ASP A 470 -23.04 -25.71 12.19
C ASP A 470 -21.92 -24.84 11.60
N VAL A 471 -22.30 -23.91 10.70
CA VAL A 471 -21.41 -22.97 10.04
C VAL A 471 -21.79 -21.56 10.52
N PRO A 472 -20.89 -20.84 11.23
CA PRO A 472 -21.22 -19.51 11.73
C PRO A 472 -21.31 -18.50 10.58
N LEU A 473 -22.50 -18.00 10.28
CA LEU A 473 -22.76 -17.07 9.18
C LEU A 473 -22.91 -15.62 9.68
N PHE A 474 -22.58 -14.67 8.80
CA PHE A 474 -22.72 -13.22 9.00
C PHE A 474 -22.02 -12.67 10.25
N ASN A 475 -20.90 -13.30 10.64
CA ASN A 475 -20.15 -12.95 11.85
C ASN A 475 -19.92 -11.44 12.02
N VAL A 476 -20.42 -10.92 13.14
CA VAL A 476 -20.15 -9.57 13.64
C VAL A 476 -18.81 -9.57 14.37
N THR A 477 -17.95 -8.63 14.00
CA THR A 477 -16.63 -8.41 14.63
C THR A 477 -16.50 -6.98 15.13
N GLU A 478 -15.51 -6.68 15.97
CA GLU A 478 -15.21 -5.31 16.42
C GLU A 478 -15.02 -4.31 15.26
N LYS A 479 -14.59 -4.79 14.09
CA LYS A 479 -14.50 -3.99 12.87
C LYS A 479 -15.85 -3.45 12.40
N SER A 480 -16.94 -4.15 12.69
CA SER A 480 -18.31 -3.71 12.38
C SER A 480 -18.67 -2.46 13.20
N HIS A 481 -18.24 -2.39 14.46
CA HIS A 481 -18.35 -1.19 15.28
C HIS A 481 -17.45 -0.04 14.78
N PHE A 482 -16.24 -0.36 14.32
CA PHE A 482 -15.34 0.65 13.74
C PHE A 482 -15.91 1.27 12.45
N ILE A 483 -16.66 0.50 11.65
CA ILE A 483 -17.39 1.02 10.48
C ILE A 483 -18.39 2.10 10.90
N GLU A 484 -19.11 1.90 12.01
CA GLU A 484 -20.06 2.91 12.50
C GLU A 484 -19.37 4.20 12.94
N HIS A 485 -18.26 4.10 13.65
CA HIS A 485 -17.43 5.27 13.97
C HIS A 485 -16.93 6.00 12.70
N ALA A 486 -16.49 5.26 11.69
CA ALA A 486 -16.08 5.84 10.42
C ALA A 486 -17.24 6.58 9.73
N ALA A 487 -18.45 6.02 9.78
CA ALA A 487 -19.66 6.67 9.23
C ALA A 487 -20.05 7.93 10.02
N LEU A 488 -19.98 7.91 11.36
CA LEU A 488 -20.22 9.09 12.20
C LEU A 488 -19.26 10.25 11.87
N LEU A 489 -17.99 9.91 11.59
CA LEU A 489 -16.95 10.87 11.25
C LEU A 489 -16.94 11.27 9.77
N ALA A 490 -17.69 10.60 8.90
CA ALA A 490 -17.65 10.80 7.45
C ALA A 490 -18.04 12.23 7.02
N ARG A 491 -18.86 12.91 7.82
CA ARG A 491 -19.23 14.34 7.64
C ARG A 491 -18.07 15.32 7.86
N TYR A 492 -17.00 14.86 8.52
CA TYR A 492 -15.84 15.68 8.85
C TYR A 492 -14.59 15.25 8.10
N ILE A 493 -14.49 13.97 7.74
CA ILE A 493 -13.39 13.44 6.94
C ILE A 493 -13.91 12.29 6.08
N ASN A 494 -13.69 12.37 4.77
CA ASN A 494 -14.11 11.33 3.85
C ASN A 494 -13.32 10.04 4.18
N PRO A 495 -13.97 8.87 4.39
CA PRO A 495 -13.27 7.61 4.65
C PRO A 495 -12.17 7.27 3.63
N ARG A 496 -12.28 7.78 2.40
CA ARG A 496 -11.27 7.63 1.34
C ARG A 496 -9.98 8.39 1.55
N MET A 497 -9.96 9.36 2.45
CA MET A 497 -8.74 10.09 2.77
C MET A 497 -7.82 9.32 3.71
N VAL A 498 -8.39 8.39 4.48
CA VAL A 498 -7.72 7.69 5.58
C VAL A 498 -7.70 6.17 5.40
N TRP A 499 -8.22 5.66 4.27
CA TRP A 499 -8.13 4.25 3.93
C TRP A 499 -6.71 3.84 3.48
N CYS A 500 -6.33 2.59 3.71
CA CYS A 500 -4.93 2.18 3.54
C CYS A 500 -4.58 1.54 2.19
N PHE A 501 -5.28 1.86 1.09
CA PHE A 501 -4.88 1.39 -0.25
C PHE A 501 -3.49 1.89 -0.65
N ALA A 502 -3.22 3.18 -0.44
CA ALA A 502 -1.87 3.73 -0.65
C ALA A 502 -0.87 3.15 0.35
N GLY A 503 -1.31 2.88 1.59
CA GLY A 503 -0.53 2.15 2.60
C GLY A 503 -0.03 0.81 2.07
N GLU A 504 -0.92 -0.06 1.58
CA GLU A 504 -0.58 -1.39 1.06
C GLU A 504 0.40 -1.33 -0.13
N ASP A 505 0.23 -0.35 -1.01
CA ASP A 505 1.14 -0.13 -2.13
C ASP A 505 2.54 0.32 -1.66
N GLN A 506 2.60 1.19 -0.65
CA GLN A 506 3.86 1.67 -0.10
C GLN A 506 4.58 0.55 0.63
N GLN A 507 3.86 -0.25 1.41
CA GLN A 507 4.39 -1.44 2.06
C GLN A 507 5.04 -2.39 1.06
N ARG A 508 4.41 -2.64 -0.09
CA ARG A 508 5.01 -3.48 -1.14
C ARG A 508 6.33 -2.90 -1.68
N ARG A 509 6.44 -1.58 -1.78
CA ARG A 509 7.69 -0.91 -2.16
C ARG A 509 8.75 -1.02 -1.06
N THR A 510 8.37 -0.77 0.19
CA THR A 510 9.23 -0.95 1.36
C THR A 510 9.72 -2.40 1.46
N GLN A 511 8.85 -3.38 1.17
CA GLN A 511 9.16 -4.80 1.13
C GLN A 511 10.29 -5.11 0.14
N GLN A 512 10.14 -4.66 -1.12
CA GLN A 512 11.14 -4.87 -2.16
C GLN A 512 12.48 -4.20 -1.81
N LEU A 513 12.42 -3.00 -1.23
CA LEU A 513 13.60 -2.30 -0.74
C LEU A 513 14.30 -3.07 0.39
N ALA A 514 13.54 -3.57 1.36
CA ALA A 514 14.05 -4.33 2.50
C ALA A 514 14.66 -5.67 2.05
N GLU A 515 13.97 -6.45 1.20
CA GLU A 515 14.45 -7.71 0.65
C GLU A 515 15.82 -7.56 -0.02
N THR A 516 16.00 -6.49 -0.79
CA THR A 516 17.27 -6.21 -1.47
C THR A 516 18.35 -5.66 -0.54
N CYS A 517 17.99 -5.12 0.63
CA CYS A 517 18.94 -4.67 1.65
C CYS A 517 19.36 -5.78 2.62
N MET A 518 18.54 -6.81 2.81
CA MET A 518 18.84 -7.95 3.69
C MET A 518 19.87 -8.93 3.12
N LYS A 519 20.14 -8.93 1.81
CA LYS A 519 21.14 -9.81 1.20
C LYS A 519 22.52 -9.54 1.82
N GLY A 520 23.00 -10.46 2.66
CA GLY A 520 24.27 -10.36 3.38
C GLY A 520 24.23 -9.52 4.67
N LEU A 521 23.05 -9.07 5.13
CA LEU A 521 22.90 -8.30 6.36
C LEU A 521 21.84 -8.92 7.27
N GLY A 522 22.11 -8.92 8.58
CA GLY A 522 21.10 -9.27 9.58
C GLY A 522 19.97 -8.21 9.63
N PRO A 523 18.74 -8.60 10.04
CA PRO A 523 17.58 -7.71 10.13
C PRO A 523 17.85 -6.37 10.84
N ALA A 524 18.60 -6.41 11.95
CA ALA A 524 18.91 -5.20 12.72
C ALA A 524 19.86 -4.21 12.01
N LYS A 525 20.61 -4.65 10.98
CA LYS A 525 21.50 -3.79 10.19
C LYS A 525 20.86 -3.33 8.87
N ALA A 526 19.75 -3.93 8.47
CA ALA A 526 19.11 -3.66 7.18
C ALA A 526 18.57 -2.22 7.09
N SER A 527 18.06 -1.66 8.19
CA SER A 527 17.46 -0.32 8.23
C SER A 527 18.42 0.79 7.78
N LEU A 528 19.71 0.71 8.16
CA LEU A 528 20.74 1.68 7.73
C LEU A 528 20.87 1.73 6.20
N LYS A 529 20.98 0.55 5.58
CA LYS A 529 21.10 0.43 4.12
C LYS A 529 19.80 0.81 3.42
N MET A 530 18.65 0.45 4.00
CA MET A 530 17.33 0.82 3.49
C MET A 530 17.14 2.33 3.44
N MET A 531 17.36 3.04 4.55
CA MET A 531 17.16 4.50 4.60
C MET A 531 18.11 5.25 3.69
N SER A 532 19.37 4.80 3.55
CA SER A 532 20.33 5.41 2.61
C SER A 532 19.85 5.30 1.16
N ARG A 533 19.35 4.12 0.76
CA ARG A 533 18.78 3.92 -0.59
C ARG A 533 17.45 4.65 -0.78
N TYR A 534 16.61 4.68 0.25
CA TYR A 534 15.32 5.37 0.19
C TYR A 534 15.51 6.88 0.03
N ARG A 535 16.45 7.48 0.79
CA ARG A 535 16.84 8.89 0.64
C ARG A 535 17.26 9.23 -0.80
N LEU A 536 18.12 8.40 -1.40
CA LEU A 536 18.52 8.57 -2.80
C LEU A 536 17.31 8.47 -3.75
N ALA A 537 16.41 7.51 -3.51
CA ALA A 537 15.20 7.35 -4.31
C ALA A 537 14.27 8.57 -4.21
N LEU A 538 14.09 9.14 -3.01
CA LEU A 538 13.31 10.36 -2.80
C LEU A 538 13.93 11.56 -3.52
N GLY A 539 15.24 11.78 -3.38
CA GLY A 539 15.89 12.88 -4.07
C GLY A 539 15.73 12.79 -5.59
N ARG A 540 15.89 11.60 -6.17
CA ARG A 540 15.63 11.37 -7.61
C ARG A 540 14.16 11.54 -7.99
N LEU A 541 13.23 11.21 -7.10
CA LEU A 541 11.81 11.41 -7.33
C LEU A 541 11.49 12.91 -7.36
N PHE A 542 11.97 13.67 -6.38
CA PHE A 542 11.68 15.10 -6.27
C PHE A 542 12.31 15.91 -7.40
N SER A 543 13.53 15.58 -7.83
CA SER A 543 14.15 16.23 -9.00
C SER A 543 13.31 16.05 -10.27
N LYS A 544 12.60 14.92 -10.43
CA LYS A 544 11.75 14.71 -11.62
C LYS A 544 10.55 15.66 -11.66
N HIS A 545 10.00 16.05 -10.51
CA HIS A 545 8.87 16.99 -10.47
C HIS A 545 9.27 18.39 -10.94
N GLY A 546 10.53 18.80 -10.76
CA GLY A 546 11.03 20.11 -11.21
C GLY A 546 11.35 20.19 -12.71
N HIS A 547 11.26 19.08 -13.45
CA HIS A 547 11.51 19.00 -14.89
C HIS A 547 10.24 18.82 -15.73
N VAL A 548 9.07 18.90 -15.08
CA VAL A 548 7.74 18.94 -15.71
C VAL A 548 7.26 20.39 -15.68
#